data_AF-A0A7W9T4D9-F1
#
_entry.id   AF-A0A7W9T4D9-F1
#
_cell.length_a   1.000
_cell.length_b   1.000
_cell.length_c   1.000
_cell.angle_alpha   90.00
_cell.angle_beta   90.00
_cell.angle_gamma   90.00
#
_symmetry.space_group_name_H-M   'P 1'
#
loop_
_entity.id
_entity.type
_entity.pdbx_description
1 polymer ?
#
loop_
_entity_poly.entity_id
_entity_poly.type
_entity_poly.pdbx_seq_one_letter_code
_entity_poly.pdbx_strand_id
1 'polypeptide(L)'
;MPVPSNIPPAFAASCYAQLVALRAELRCILQHPAIEPGRRQAAEAFMDRCTDAARLERWLALAVVECGRWEEQTLASEGRQER
;
A
#
# COMPACT_ATOMS: atom_id res chain seq x y z
N MET A 1 22.62 14.92 33.57
CA MET A 1 22.78 15.22 32.14
C MET A 1 22.05 14.13 31.35
N PRO A 2 21.09 14.45 30.46
CA PRO A 2 20.41 13.44 29.65
C PRO A 2 21.37 12.88 28.59
N VAL A 3 21.44 11.56 28.50
CA VAL A 3 22.28 10.82 27.53
C VAL A 3 21.76 11.03 26.10
N PRO A 4 22.62 11.13 25.08
CA PRO A 4 22.18 11.18 23.70
C PRO A 4 21.67 9.79 23.29
N SER A 5 20.42 9.72 22.85
CA SER A 5 19.81 8.54 22.24
C SER A 5 20.54 8.16 20.96
N ASN A 6 21.60 7.36 21.10
CA ASN A 6 22.31 6.74 20.00
C ASN A 6 21.49 5.53 19.52
N ILE A 7 20.52 5.79 18.65
CA ILE A 7 19.79 4.74 17.95
C ILE A 7 20.79 4.08 16.98
N PRO A 8 21.02 2.76 17.05
CA PRO A 8 21.98 2.10 16.17
C PRO A 8 21.54 2.22 14.70
N PRO A 9 22.47 2.50 13.76
CA PRO A 9 22.14 2.67 12.34
C PRO A 9 21.53 1.41 11.69
N ALA A 10 21.77 0.23 12.28
CA ALA A 10 21.18 -1.03 11.85
C ALA A 10 19.64 -1.07 12.00
N PHE A 11 19.08 -0.42 13.03
CA PHE A 11 17.62 -0.34 13.19
C PHE A 11 16.99 0.60 12.16
N ALA A 12 17.64 1.74 11.89
CA ALA A 12 17.20 2.67 10.86
C ALA A 12 17.25 2.05 9.45
N ALA A 13 18.27 1.24 9.15
CA ALA A 13 18.39 0.52 7.89
C ALA A 13 17.27 -0.54 7.70
N SER A 14 16.92 -1.29 8.76
CA SER A 14 15.85 -2.28 8.73
C SER A 14 14.47 -1.64 8.52
N CYS A 15 14.18 -0.53 9.21
CA CYS A 15 12.93 0.22 9.00
C CYS A 15 12.85 0.82 7.59
N TYR A 16 13.98 1.32 7.06
CA TYR A 16 14.03 1.85 5.70
C TYR A 16 13.81 0.76 4.64
N ALA A 17 14.45 -0.41 4.79
CA ALA A 17 14.26 -1.55 3.90
C ALA A 17 12.80 -2.03 3.89
N GLN A 18 12.15 -2.06 5.06
CA GLN A 18 10.74 -2.42 5.18
C GLN A 18 9.81 -1.42 4.50
N LEU A 19 10.09 -0.11 4.62
CA LEU A 19 9.34 0.93 3.90
C LEU A 19 9.52 0.83 2.38
N VAL A 20 10.73 0.48 1.91
CA VAL A 20 10.99 0.29 0.47
C VAL A 20 10.22 -0.91 -0.07
N ALA A 21 10.20 -2.04 0.66
CA ALA A 21 9.41 -3.21 0.30
C ALA A 21 7.90 -2.88 0.25
N LEU A 22 7.37 -2.24 1.30
CA LEU A 22 5.97 -1.81 1.36
C LEU A 22 5.59 -0.87 0.21
N ARG A 23 6.45 0.10 -0.13
CA ARG A 23 6.20 1.00 -1.27
C ARG A 23 6.22 0.26 -2.60
N ALA A 24 7.06 -0.75 -2.76
CA ALA A 24 7.08 -1.57 -3.97
C ALA A 24 5.79 -2.40 -4.11
N GLU A 25 5.33 -3.03 -3.03
CA GLU A 25 4.06 -3.77 -3.00
C GLU A 25 2.87 -2.86 -3.27
N LEU A 26 2.83 -1.68 -2.63
CA LEU A 26 1.80 -0.68 -2.87
C LEU A 26 1.78 -0.24 -4.33
N ARG A 27 2.94 0.04 -4.95
CA ARG A 27 2.99 0.36 -6.39
C ARG A 27 2.44 -0.76 -7.26
N CYS A 28 2.71 -2.02 -6.91
CA CYS A 28 2.18 -3.17 -7.64
C CYS A 28 0.64 -3.21 -7.57
N ILE A 29 0.06 -3.12 -6.36
CA ILE A 29 -1.40 -3.13 -6.17
C ILE A 29 -2.05 -1.90 -6.81
N LEU A 30 -1.39 -0.75 -6.76
CA LEU A 30 -1.90 0.46 -7.41
C LEU A 30 -1.98 0.36 -8.92
N GLN A 31 -1.17 -0.49 -9.55
CA GLN A 31 -1.27 -0.77 -11.00
C GLN A 31 -2.51 -1.61 -11.35
N HIS A 32 -3.20 -2.19 -10.37
CA HIS A 32 -4.40 -2.99 -10.58
C HIS A 32 -5.54 -2.15 -11.16
N PRO A 33 -6.29 -2.66 -12.17
CA PRO A 33 -7.40 -1.93 -12.79
C PRO A 33 -8.57 -1.66 -11.83
N ALA A 34 -8.65 -2.41 -10.73
CA ALA A 34 -9.59 -2.16 -9.65
C ALA A 34 -9.36 -0.81 -8.93
N ILE A 35 -8.13 -0.29 -8.96
CA ILE A 35 -7.79 0.95 -8.28
C ILE A 35 -7.93 2.12 -9.25
N GLU A 36 -8.89 2.99 -8.94
CA GLU A 36 -9.12 4.23 -9.68
C GLU A 36 -7.84 5.08 -9.79
N PRO A 37 -7.57 5.70 -10.95
CA PRO A 37 -6.37 6.51 -11.16
C PRO A 37 -6.27 7.70 -10.19
N GLY A 38 -7.40 8.26 -9.75
CA GLY A 38 -7.43 9.28 -8.70
C GLY A 38 -6.94 8.77 -7.34
N ARG A 39 -7.29 7.53 -6.98
CA ARG A 39 -6.77 6.87 -5.77
C ARG A 39 -5.29 6.55 -5.90
N ARG A 40 -4.83 6.12 -7.07
CA ARG A 40 -3.40 5.89 -7.34
C ARG A 40 -2.58 7.14 -7.07
N GLN A 41 -3.00 8.29 -7.60
CA GLN A 41 -2.31 9.56 -7.36
C GLN A 41 -2.31 9.96 -5.87
N ALA A 42 -3.44 9.81 -5.18
CA ALA A 42 -3.53 10.09 -3.74
C ALA A 42 -2.61 9.16 -2.93
N ALA A 43 -2.52 7.89 -3.33
CA ALA A 43 -1.66 6.90 -2.71
C ALA A 43 -0.17 7.16 -2.96
N GLU A 44 0.22 7.57 -4.17
CA GLU A 44 1.60 7.97 -4.47
C GLU A 44 2.02 9.19 -3.65
N ALA A 45 1.16 10.21 -3.57
CA ALA A 45 1.39 11.37 -2.72
C ALA A 45 1.46 11.00 -1.23
N PHE A 46 0.68 10.01 -0.81
CA PHE A 46 0.71 9.50 0.56
C PHE A 46 1.98 8.69 0.85
N MET A 47 2.43 7.83 -0.07
CA MET A 47 3.65 7.04 0.06
C MET A 47 4.91 7.91 0.14
N ASP A 48 4.92 9.03 -0.57
CA ASP A 48 6.00 10.02 -0.55
C ASP A 48 6.08 10.72 0.82
N ARG A 49 4.93 11.12 1.37
CA ARG A 49 4.86 11.85 2.65
C ARG A 49 4.88 10.96 3.89
N CYS A 50 4.49 9.69 3.77
CA CYS A 50 4.35 8.79 4.91
C CYS A 50 5.61 7.95 5.12
N THR A 51 6.22 8.10 6.29
CA THR A 51 7.35 7.29 6.78
C THR A 51 6.92 6.26 7.84
N ASP A 52 5.61 6.15 8.10
CA ASP A 52 5.05 5.25 9.11
C ASP A 52 4.63 3.93 8.46
N ALA A 53 5.36 2.84 8.77
CA ALA A 53 5.14 1.53 8.16
C ALA A 53 3.75 0.98 8.47
N ALA A 54 3.28 1.08 9.71
CA ALA A 54 1.96 0.59 10.13
C ALA A 54 0.80 1.31 9.42
N ARG A 55 1.02 2.56 9.02
CA ARG A 55 0.05 3.32 8.23
C ARG A 55 0.05 2.89 6.76
N LEU A 56 1.21 2.59 6.18
CA LEU A 56 1.32 2.01 4.84
C LEU A 56 0.73 0.61 4.78
N GLU A 57 0.96 -0.24 5.79
CA GLU A 57 0.38 -1.59 5.90
C GLU A 57 -1.15 -1.56 5.97
N ARG A 58 -1.73 -0.67 6.78
CA ARG A 58 -3.19 -0.50 6.81
C ARG A 58 -3.75 -0.06 5.47
N TRP A 59 -3.03 0.81 4.77
CA TRP A 59 -3.44 1.27 3.45
C TRP A 59 -3.36 0.14 2.42
N LEU A 60 -2.30 -0.67 2.46
CA LEU A 60 -2.14 -1.89 1.65
C LEU A 60 -3.32 -2.84 1.87
N ALA A 61 -3.68 -3.12 3.13
CA ALA A 61 -4.80 -3.99 3.45
C ALA A 61 -6.13 -3.47 2.89
N LEU A 62 -6.38 -2.15 2.95
CA LEU A 62 -7.57 -1.53 2.35
C LEU A 62 -7.57 -1.67 0.83
N ALA A 63 -6.43 -1.46 0.17
CA ALA A 63 -6.31 -1.60 -1.28
C ALA A 63 -6.53 -3.05 -1.74
N VAL A 64 -6.01 -4.03 -1.01
CA VAL A 64 -6.24 -5.47 -1.29
C VAL A 64 -7.72 -5.84 -1.18
N VAL A 65 -8.41 -5.38 -0.13
CA VAL A 65 -9.86 -5.63 0.03
C VAL A 65 -10.67 -5.00 -1.11
N GLU A 66 -10.26 -3.83 -1.58
CA GLU A 66 -10.90 -3.18 -2.72
C GLU A 66 -10.68 -3.94 -4.03
N CYS A 67 -9.47 -4.42 -4.29
CA CYS A 67 -9.18 -5.30 -5.43
C CYS A 67 -10.05 -6.55 -5.38
N GLY A 68 -10.15 -7.23 -4.24
CA GLY A 68 -10.99 -8.43 -4.11
C GLY A 68 -12.47 -8.15 -4.38
N ARG A 69 -13.00 -7.01 -3.89
CA ARG A 69 -14.38 -6.59 -4.19
C ARG A 69 -14.60 -6.25 -5.66
N TRP A 70 -13.60 -5.71 -6.33
CA TRP A 70 -13.67 -5.44 -7.76
C TRP A 70 -13.65 -6.74 -8.56
N GLU A 71 -12.82 -7.72 -8.17
CA GLU A 71 -12.80 -9.05 -8.78
C GLU A 71 -14.17 -9.73 -8.62
N GLU A 72 -14.74 -9.76 -7.41
CA GLU A 72 -16.08 -10.31 -7.18
C GLU A 72 -17.16 -9.62 -8.01
N GLN A 73 -17.14 -8.29 -8.12
CA GLN A 73 -18.09 -7.55 -8.97
C GLN A 73 -17.89 -7.81 -10.46
N THR A 74 -16.64 -7.94 -10.90
CA THR A 74 -16.30 -8.23 -12.30
C THR A 74 -16.81 -9.62 -12.67
N LEU A 75 -16.50 -10.64 -11.86
CA LEU A 75 -17.03 -12.00 -12.04
C LEU A 75 -18.57 -12.02 -12.01
N ALA A 76 -19.21 -11.28 -11.10
CA ALA A 76 -20.67 -11.21 -11.02
C ALA A 76 -21.32 -10.50 -12.23
N SER A 77 -20.57 -9.61 -12.89
CA SER A 77 -20.99 -8.90 -14.10
C SER A 77 -20.82 -9.78 -15.34
N GLU A 78 -19.70 -10.49 -15.45
CA GLU A 78 -19.43 -11.47 -16.51
C GLU A 78 -20.44 -12.63 -16.47
N GLY A 79 -20.71 -13.19 -15.29
CA GLY A 79 -21.70 -14.27 -15.13
C GLY A 79 -23.16 -13.85 -15.38
N ARG A 80 -23.47 -12.55 -15.45
CA ARG A 80 -24.78 -12.05 -15.92
C ARG A 80 -24.84 -11.90 -17.43
N GLN A 81 -23.72 -11.78 -18.11
CA GLN A 81 -23.66 -11.59 -19.55
C GLN A 81 -23.77 -12.92 -20.32
N GLU A 82 -23.58 -14.05 -19.63
CA GLU A 82 -23.67 -15.42 -20.17
C GLU A 82 -25.05 -16.09 -19.97
N ARG A 83 -26.12 -15.33 -19.69
CA ARG A 83 -27.49 -15.87 -19.47
C ARG A 83 -28.50 -15.36 -20.49
#